data_AF-A0A951KPZ7-F1
#
_entry.id   AF-A0A951KPZ7-F1
#
_cell.length_a   1.000
_cell.length_b   1.000
_cell.length_c   1.000
_cell.angle_alpha   90.00
_cell.angle_beta   90.00
_cell.angle_gamma   90.00
#
_symmetry.space_group_name_H-M   'P 1'
#
loop_
_entity.id
_entity.type
_entity.pdbx_description
1 polymer ?
#
loop_
_entity_poly.entity_id
_entity_poly.type
_entity_poly.pdbx_seq_one_letter_code
_entity_poly.pdbx_strand_id
1 'polypeptide(L)'
;MNAAGATNFSIRLAHGDGTLSDPVQLSAYTSLTGPVGVPLGVFSLQHTILETARIPLKDFASAKLAQVRGVRFTFDSTASGAIYVANMQFSRQFEPTPFVHQFVPTGATPFSVPATPEAQPAPQIAAEIEVYSPNGFPIRDAVPVLQIGDQEFLLSRYKDGSTKTLIFSLTADEFAAIADGDPVTLLYGPYAGSQQWLFGPLNKRNLRYGEQLLPTQQAARDLLATLRPQVATAQEQNQIDSALGRLDRTLARGAWRDASHLEPNSADQVFAEAQQVVTSLQGLLQSNNSSIPAPVLRNFIRTRVVHVLRGLAAQSIDEAAAGQPGLAQARAALDRGDDAALHDQFVSAVQHYRNAWRQAQRVNP
;
A
#
# COMPACT_ATOMS: atom_id res chain seq x y z
N MET A 1 7.83 -3.77 -21.93
CA MET A 1 9.29 -3.88 -21.78
C MET A 1 9.70 -5.35 -21.86
N ASN A 2 10.88 -5.66 -22.39
CA ASN A 2 11.31 -7.05 -22.61
C ASN A 2 11.92 -7.64 -21.33
N ALA A 3 11.28 -8.65 -20.75
CA ALA A 3 11.78 -9.33 -19.57
C ALA A 3 13.05 -10.18 -19.86
N ALA A 4 13.24 -10.59 -21.12
CA ALA A 4 14.39 -11.36 -21.55
C ALA A 4 15.28 -10.51 -22.48
N GLY A 5 16.36 -9.95 -21.93
CA GLY A 5 17.40 -9.23 -22.68
C GLY A 5 17.23 -7.71 -22.73
N ALA A 6 18.32 -7.02 -23.05
CA ALA A 6 18.33 -5.57 -23.22
C ALA A 6 17.54 -5.16 -24.48
N THR A 7 16.71 -4.14 -24.33
CA THR A 7 15.95 -3.51 -25.42
C THR A 7 16.85 -2.50 -26.11
N ASN A 8 16.95 -2.60 -27.43
CA ASN A 8 17.71 -1.69 -28.26
C ASN A 8 16.85 -1.17 -29.43
N PHE A 9 17.09 0.06 -29.83
CA PHE A 9 16.43 0.74 -30.94
C PHE A 9 17.29 1.92 -31.39
N SER A 10 17.07 2.38 -32.63
CA SER A 10 17.76 3.57 -33.12
C SER A 10 17.00 4.86 -32.79
N ILE A 11 17.77 5.89 -32.49
CA ILE A 11 17.31 7.24 -32.16
C ILE A 11 17.87 8.18 -33.24
N ARG A 12 17.03 9.06 -33.77
CA ARG A 12 17.41 10.05 -34.79
C ARG A 12 16.84 11.42 -34.44
N LEU A 13 17.54 12.47 -34.83
CA LEU A 13 17.00 13.83 -34.79
C LEU A 13 16.23 14.11 -36.07
N ALA A 14 15.00 14.60 -35.95
CA ALA A 14 14.17 14.99 -37.08
C ALA A 14 14.30 16.50 -37.33
N HIS A 15 14.62 16.87 -38.57
CA HIS A 15 14.76 18.26 -38.97
C HIS A 15 13.44 18.84 -39.50
N GLY A 16 13.34 20.16 -39.57
CA GLY A 16 12.16 20.86 -40.10
C GLY A 16 11.86 20.62 -41.59
N ASP A 17 12.84 20.12 -42.36
CA ASP A 17 12.69 19.74 -43.77
C ASP A 17 12.24 18.26 -43.93
N GLY A 18 11.98 17.55 -42.83
CA GLY A 18 11.58 16.15 -42.82
C GLY A 18 12.74 15.16 -42.95
N THR A 19 13.98 15.64 -43.14
CA THR A 19 15.16 14.77 -43.13
C THR A 19 15.53 14.33 -41.70
N LEU A 20 16.33 13.26 -41.60
CA LEU A 20 16.77 12.68 -40.33
C LEU A 20 18.29 12.72 -40.24
N SER A 21 18.83 12.86 -39.02
CA SER A 21 20.25 12.60 -38.74
C SER A 21 20.61 11.13 -38.97
N ASP A 22 21.88 10.79 -38.82
CA ASP A 22 22.32 9.41 -38.72
C ASP A 22 21.74 8.73 -37.45
N PRO A 23 21.49 7.41 -37.50
CA PRO A 23 20.91 6.67 -36.39
C PRO A 23 21.93 6.44 -35.28
N VAL A 24 21.51 6.70 -34.05
CA VAL A 24 22.28 6.42 -32.85
C VAL A 24 21.62 5.27 -32.10
N GLN A 25 22.40 4.22 -31.81
CA GLN A 25 21.90 3.05 -31.09
C GLN A 25 21.80 3.33 -29.59
N LEU A 26 20.65 3.03 -28.98
CA LEU A 26 20.46 3.21 -27.52
C LEU A 26 21.51 2.45 -26.70
N SER A 27 21.81 1.21 -27.13
CA SER A 27 22.77 0.31 -26.48
C SER A 27 24.19 0.88 -26.36
N ALA A 28 24.54 1.92 -27.12
CA ALA A 28 25.81 2.62 -26.96
C ALA A 28 25.87 3.51 -25.71
N TYR A 29 24.72 3.82 -25.08
CA TYR A 29 24.61 4.75 -23.95
C TYR A 29 23.93 4.17 -22.71
N THR A 30 23.02 3.21 -22.86
CA THR A 30 22.45 2.48 -21.72
C THR A 30 22.02 1.08 -22.12
N SER A 31 21.96 0.19 -21.14
CA SER A 31 21.38 -1.15 -21.29
C SER A 31 19.97 -1.16 -20.73
N LEU A 32 18.99 -0.79 -21.56
CA LEU A 32 17.58 -0.76 -21.16
C LEU A 32 17.04 -2.18 -21.00
N THR A 33 17.17 -2.74 -19.81
CA THR A 33 16.65 -4.08 -19.48
C THR A 33 15.21 -4.00 -19.00
N GLY A 34 14.51 -5.14 -19.08
CA GLY A 34 13.12 -5.25 -18.64
C GLY A 34 12.91 -4.82 -17.20
N PRO A 35 11.64 -4.73 -16.77
CA PRO A 35 11.33 -4.32 -15.41
C PRO A 35 12.05 -5.24 -14.42
N VAL A 36 12.73 -4.63 -13.45
CA VAL A 36 13.48 -5.38 -12.44
C VAL A 36 12.54 -5.95 -11.42
N GLY A 37 12.84 -7.16 -10.98
CA GLY A 37 12.03 -7.91 -10.03
C GLY A 37 12.19 -9.40 -10.25
N VAL A 38 11.88 -10.16 -9.22
CA VAL A 38 11.85 -11.62 -9.30
C VAL A 38 10.51 -12.06 -9.90
N PRO A 39 10.49 -12.99 -10.88
CA PRO A 39 9.27 -13.69 -11.22
C PRO A 39 8.91 -14.61 -10.04
N LEU A 40 7.85 -14.27 -9.28
CA LEU A 40 7.32 -15.12 -8.22
C LEU A 40 6.02 -15.77 -8.71
N GLY A 41 6.16 -16.78 -9.57
CA GLY A 41 5.01 -17.52 -10.10
C GLY A 41 4.08 -16.65 -10.96
N VAL A 42 2.83 -16.48 -10.53
CA VAL A 42 1.80 -15.67 -11.23
C VAL A 42 1.93 -14.16 -10.99
N PHE A 43 2.82 -13.73 -10.08
CA PHE A 43 3.07 -12.33 -9.80
C PHE A 43 4.34 -11.86 -10.51
N SER A 44 4.19 -10.82 -11.32
CA SER A 44 5.31 -10.00 -11.76
C SER A 44 5.43 -8.80 -10.81
N LEU A 45 6.31 -8.88 -9.80
CA LEU A 45 6.80 -7.71 -9.04
C LEU A 45 7.82 -6.92 -9.86
N GLN A 46 7.49 -6.76 -11.14
CA GLN A 46 8.31 -6.16 -12.15
C GLN A 46 8.08 -4.66 -12.07
N HIS A 47 9.02 -3.94 -11.45
CA HIS A 47 8.95 -2.49 -11.37
C HIS A 47 9.42 -1.88 -12.68
N THR A 48 8.63 -0.94 -13.23
CA THR A 48 9.08 -0.09 -14.32
C THR A 48 10.19 0.83 -13.80
N ILE A 49 11.43 0.56 -14.19
CA ILE A 49 12.52 1.51 -14.02
C ILE A 49 12.45 2.50 -15.18
N LEU A 50 12.50 3.79 -14.83
CA LEU A 50 12.72 4.87 -15.79
C LEU A 50 14.20 5.24 -15.77
N GLU A 51 14.96 4.66 -16.69
CA GLU A 51 16.37 5.00 -16.87
C GLU A 51 16.52 6.27 -17.72
N THR A 52 17.57 7.03 -17.44
CA THR A 52 17.93 8.21 -18.25
C THR A 52 19.06 7.86 -19.21
N ALA A 53 18.75 7.79 -20.51
CA ALA A 53 19.78 7.76 -21.55
C ALA A 53 20.25 9.19 -21.88
N ARG A 54 21.55 9.45 -21.74
CA ARG A 54 22.17 10.73 -22.12
C ARG A 54 23.00 10.56 -23.38
N ILE A 55 22.52 11.13 -24.49
CA ILE A 55 23.16 11.01 -25.80
C ILE A 55 23.75 12.36 -26.20
N PRO A 56 25.08 12.48 -26.35
CA PRO A 56 25.70 13.70 -26.84
C PRO A 56 25.20 14.06 -28.25
N LEU A 57 24.87 15.34 -28.46
CA LEU A 57 24.34 15.80 -29.75
C LEU A 57 25.31 15.60 -30.92
N LYS A 58 26.62 15.56 -30.64
CA LYS A 58 27.68 15.30 -31.64
C LYS A 58 27.61 13.88 -32.24
N ASP A 59 27.00 12.94 -31.53
CA ASP A 59 26.95 11.53 -31.96
C ASP A 59 25.82 11.29 -32.97
N PHE A 60 24.89 12.24 -33.11
CA PHE A 60 23.97 12.31 -34.25
C PHE A 60 24.70 12.95 -35.44
N ALA A 61 25.51 12.15 -36.14
CA ALA A 61 26.14 12.59 -37.37
C ALA A 61 25.09 13.12 -38.38
N SER A 62 25.51 14.03 -39.25
CA SER A 62 24.66 14.80 -40.19
C SER A 62 23.52 15.64 -39.56
N ALA A 63 23.46 15.76 -38.22
CA ALA A 63 22.45 16.59 -37.56
C ALA A 63 22.65 18.10 -37.82
N LYS A 64 21.58 18.76 -38.27
CA LYS A 64 21.49 20.21 -38.39
C LYS A 64 20.85 20.75 -37.11
N LEU A 65 21.63 20.95 -36.04
CA LEU A 65 21.11 21.24 -34.69
C LEU A 65 20.14 22.44 -34.62
N ALA A 66 20.35 23.48 -35.44
CA ALA A 66 19.44 24.64 -35.52
C ALA A 66 18.05 24.31 -36.13
N GLN A 67 17.94 23.19 -36.85
CA GLN A 67 16.75 22.76 -37.58
C GLN A 67 16.03 21.60 -36.91
N VAL A 68 16.49 21.11 -35.76
CA VAL A 68 15.83 20.02 -35.03
C VAL A 68 14.42 20.45 -34.63
N ARG A 69 13.44 19.59 -34.93
CA ARG A 69 12.01 19.78 -34.59
C ARG A 69 11.42 18.60 -33.86
N GLY A 70 12.12 17.47 -33.80
CA GLY A 70 11.68 16.32 -33.04
C GLY A 70 12.75 15.27 -32.87
N VAL A 71 12.42 14.24 -32.11
CA VAL A 71 13.21 13.03 -31.92
C VAL A 71 12.40 11.86 -32.46
N ARG A 72 13.05 10.99 -33.24
CA ARG A 72 12.45 9.78 -33.80
C ARG A 72 13.06 8.55 -33.16
N PHE A 73 12.19 7.70 -32.61
CA PHE A 73 12.53 6.38 -32.11
C PHE A 73 12.13 5.35 -33.16
N THR A 74 13.04 4.46 -33.55
CA THR A 74 12.79 3.39 -34.52
C THR A 74 13.13 2.05 -33.89
N PHE A 75 12.11 1.24 -33.62
CA PHE A 75 12.25 -0.10 -33.03
C PHE A 75 12.68 -1.10 -34.11
N ASP A 76 13.93 -0.98 -34.53
CA ASP A 76 14.54 -1.76 -35.62
C ASP A 76 15.45 -2.90 -35.15
N SER A 77 15.83 -2.89 -33.86
CA SER A 77 16.85 -3.80 -33.32
C SER A 77 16.28 -4.88 -32.40
N THR A 78 15.19 -4.61 -31.67
CA THR A 78 14.51 -5.60 -30.81
C THR A 78 13.12 -5.92 -31.35
N ALA A 79 12.85 -7.20 -31.59
CA ALA A 79 11.69 -7.67 -32.37
C ALA A 79 10.31 -7.44 -31.70
N SER A 80 10.26 -7.28 -30.38
CA SER A 80 9.03 -6.99 -29.64
C SER A 80 9.36 -6.19 -28.38
N GLY A 81 8.34 -5.65 -27.71
CA GLY A 81 8.50 -4.92 -26.45
C GLY A 81 7.64 -3.66 -26.38
N ALA A 82 7.79 -2.92 -25.28
CA ALA A 82 7.19 -1.61 -25.08
C ALA A 82 8.15 -0.77 -24.26
N ILE A 83 8.24 0.53 -24.54
CA ILE A 83 9.00 1.49 -23.76
C ILE A 83 8.05 2.52 -23.14
N TYR A 84 8.42 3.03 -21.97
CA TYR A 84 7.78 4.18 -21.37
C TYR A 84 8.74 5.37 -21.50
N VAL A 85 8.26 6.47 -22.06
CA VAL A 85 9.03 7.71 -22.18
C VAL A 85 8.39 8.73 -21.24
N ALA A 86 9.09 9.09 -20.18
CA ALA A 86 8.58 10.02 -19.18
C ALA A 86 8.96 11.47 -19.51
N ASN A 87 10.22 11.71 -19.87
CA ASN A 87 10.71 13.05 -20.18
C ASN A 87 11.78 13.02 -21.29
N MET A 88 11.85 14.09 -22.07
CA MET A 88 12.90 14.33 -23.06
C MET A 88 13.36 15.77 -22.94
N GLN A 89 14.67 15.98 -22.79
CA GLN A 89 15.25 17.31 -22.63
C GLN A 89 16.50 17.50 -23.49
N PHE A 90 16.67 18.70 -24.03
CA PHE A 90 17.94 19.16 -24.59
C PHE A 90 18.64 20.01 -23.54
N SER A 91 19.86 19.64 -23.15
CA SER A 91 20.67 20.38 -22.19
C SER A 91 22.01 20.79 -22.79
N ARG A 92 22.49 21.97 -22.40
CA ARG A 92 23.86 22.43 -22.70
C ARG A 92 24.88 21.97 -21.65
N GLN A 93 24.42 21.39 -20.54
CA GLN A 93 25.26 20.87 -19.46
C GLN A 93 25.33 19.34 -19.55
N PHE A 94 26.55 18.82 -19.70
CA PHE A 94 26.85 17.39 -19.65
C PHE A 94 27.66 17.15 -18.37
N GLU A 95 27.04 16.60 -17.33
CA GLU A 95 27.76 16.10 -16.14
C GLU A 95 28.06 14.61 -16.37
N PRO A 96 29.33 14.20 -16.54
CA PRO A 96 29.69 12.81 -16.76
C PRO A 96 29.79 12.09 -15.41
N THR A 97 28.81 11.25 -15.08
CA THR A 97 29.01 10.19 -14.08
C THR A 97 29.33 8.89 -14.80
N PRO A 98 30.50 8.26 -14.57
CA PRO A 98 30.81 6.99 -15.19
C PRO A 98 30.06 5.87 -14.46
N PHE A 99 29.08 5.26 -15.12
CA PHE A 99 28.53 3.97 -14.72
C PHE A 99 28.97 2.91 -15.72
N VAL A 100 29.91 2.05 -15.31
CA VAL A 100 30.22 0.79 -16.00
C VAL A 100 30.07 -0.32 -14.98
N HIS A 101 28.93 -1.00 -14.97
CA HIS A 101 28.83 -2.34 -14.42
C HIS A 101 28.57 -3.31 -15.58
N GLN A 102 29.65 -3.96 -16.05
CA GLN A 102 29.54 -5.14 -16.89
C GLN A 102 29.18 -6.32 -15.99
N PHE A 103 27.92 -6.75 -16.03
CA PHE A 103 27.55 -8.09 -15.59
C PHE A 103 27.81 -9.05 -16.75
N VAL A 104 28.77 -9.97 -16.57
CA VAL A 104 28.97 -11.12 -17.46
C VAL A 104 28.18 -12.28 -16.86
N PRO A 105 27.07 -12.74 -17.47
CA PRO A 105 26.35 -13.90 -16.97
C PRO A 105 27.12 -15.15 -17.37
N THR A 106 27.69 -15.87 -16.41
CA THR A 106 28.25 -17.20 -16.64
C THR A 106 27.16 -18.25 -16.41
N GLY A 107 26.69 -18.86 -17.49
CA GLY A 107 26.02 -20.18 -17.51
C GLY A 107 24.64 -20.28 -16.86
N ALA A 108 23.57 -19.95 -17.60
CA ALA A 108 22.21 -20.34 -17.24
C ALA A 108 21.75 -21.52 -18.12
N THR A 109 21.55 -22.68 -17.52
CA THR A 109 20.71 -23.74 -18.10
C THR A 109 19.24 -23.30 -18.05
N PRO A 110 18.44 -23.49 -19.12
CA PRO A 110 17.04 -23.04 -19.13
C PRO A 110 16.18 -23.91 -18.20
N PHE A 111 15.50 -23.27 -17.25
CA PHE A 111 14.39 -23.87 -16.50
C PHE A 111 13.09 -23.64 -17.28
N SER A 112 12.24 -24.67 -17.39
CA SER A 112 10.89 -24.55 -17.95
C SER A 112 9.89 -24.35 -16.82
N VAL A 113 9.07 -23.30 -16.92
CA VAL A 113 7.95 -23.05 -15.97
C VAL A 113 6.65 -23.61 -16.57
N PRO A 114 5.87 -24.43 -15.85
CA PRO A 114 4.55 -24.87 -16.30
C PRO A 114 3.53 -23.72 -16.28
N ALA A 115 2.46 -23.87 -17.06
CA ALA A 115 1.45 -22.86 -17.32
C ALA A 115 0.73 -22.31 -16.06
N THR A 116 0.40 -21.02 -16.19
CA THR A 116 -0.24 -20.05 -15.29
C THR A 116 -1.50 -20.55 -14.54
N PRO A 117 -1.54 -20.50 -13.19
CA PRO A 117 -2.80 -20.50 -12.44
C PRO A 117 -3.52 -19.13 -12.49
N GLU A 118 -4.85 -19.18 -12.41
CA GLU A 118 -5.80 -18.05 -12.52
C GLU A 118 -5.45 -16.83 -11.65
N ALA A 119 -5.76 -15.64 -12.16
CA ALA A 119 -5.46 -14.34 -11.57
C ALA A 119 -6.10 -14.17 -10.17
N GLN A 120 -5.26 -14.11 -9.13
CA GLN A 120 -5.65 -13.65 -7.81
C GLN A 120 -5.87 -12.12 -7.79
N PRO A 121 -6.85 -11.62 -7.01
CA PRO A 121 -7.10 -10.19 -6.87
C PRO A 121 -5.89 -9.47 -6.27
N ALA A 122 -5.69 -8.20 -6.68
CA ALA A 122 -4.58 -7.37 -6.21
C ALA A 122 -4.54 -7.31 -4.67
N PRO A 123 -3.35 -7.33 -4.04
CA PRO A 123 -3.23 -7.28 -2.60
C PRO A 123 -3.79 -5.96 -2.08
N GLN A 124 -4.82 -6.07 -1.22
CA GLN A 124 -5.46 -4.93 -0.60
C GLN A 124 -4.54 -4.40 0.50
N ILE A 125 -4.12 -3.13 0.39
CA ILE A 125 -3.39 -2.46 1.47
C ILE A 125 -4.29 -2.46 2.70
N ALA A 126 -3.79 -3.05 3.77
CA ALA A 126 -4.49 -3.07 5.03
C ALA A 126 -4.01 -1.89 5.87
N ALA A 127 -2.71 -1.71 6.06
CA ALA A 127 -2.19 -0.70 7.00
C ALA A 127 -1.14 0.20 6.36
N GLU A 128 -0.99 1.39 6.92
CA GLU A 128 0.12 2.28 6.62
C GLU A 128 0.92 2.60 7.87
N ILE A 129 2.24 2.63 7.74
CA ILE A 129 3.17 2.95 8.80
C ILE A 129 3.89 4.23 8.43
N GLU A 130 3.57 5.32 9.13
CA GLU A 130 4.23 6.61 8.99
C GLU A 130 5.45 6.65 9.92
N VAL A 131 6.64 6.79 9.35
CA VAL A 131 7.88 7.04 10.10
C VAL A 131 8.35 8.48 9.85
N TYR A 132 8.76 9.16 10.91
CA TYR A 132 9.15 10.57 10.89
C TYR A 132 10.58 10.77 11.37
N SER A 133 11.36 11.58 10.64
CA SER A 133 12.69 12.04 11.03
C SER A 133 12.75 13.57 11.00
N PRO A 134 13.11 14.26 12.10
CA PRO A 134 13.22 15.72 12.12
C PRO A 134 14.31 16.24 11.15
N ASN A 135 15.33 15.42 10.91
CA ASN A 135 16.45 15.70 10.02
C ASN A 135 16.18 15.27 8.56
N GLY A 136 15.03 14.65 8.28
CA GLY A 136 14.76 14.06 6.98
C GLY A 136 15.33 12.64 6.81
N PHE A 137 14.84 11.96 5.79
CA PHE A 137 15.41 10.77 5.20
C PHE A 137 16.07 11.16 3.87
N PRO A 138 17.33 10.79 3.63
CA PRO A 138 18.02 11.15 2.40
C PRO A 138 17.42 10.42 1.20
N ILE A 139 17.24 11.13 0.08
CA ILE A 139 16.96 10.49 -1.21
C ILE A 139 18.26 9.83 -1.67
N ARG A 140 18.24 8.50 -1.86
CA ARG A 140 19.41 7.68 -2.24
C ARG A 140 19.05 6.79 -3.43
N ASP A 141 20.06 6.28 -4.11
CA ASP A 141 19.95 5.19 -5.07
C ASP A 141 19.85 3.83 -4.36
N ALA A 142 18.96 3.75 -3.38
CA ALA A 142 18.70 2.56 -2.58
C ALA A 142 17.26 2.62 -2.06
N VAL A 143 16.58 1.48 -2.04
CA VAL A 143 15.20 1.38 -1.56
C VAL A 143 15.20 1.52 -0.03
N PRO A 144 14.36 2.40 0.55
CA PRO A 144 14.14 2.41 1.99
C PRO A 144 13.41 1.14 2.40
N VAL A 145 13.94 0.44 3.40
CA VAL A 145 13.39 -0.79 3.94
C VAL A 145 12.97 -0.54 5.38
N LEU A 146 11.69 -0.72 5.66
CA LEU A 146 11.17 -0.74 7.03
C LEU A 146 11.25 -2.17 7.53
N GLN A 147 12.07 -2.40 8.54
CA GLN A 147 12.17 -3.67 9.23
C GLN A 147 11.34 -3.61 10.52
N ILE A 148 10.50 -4.61 10.74
CA ILE A 148 9.72 -4.79 11.98
C ILE A 148 9.91 -6.22 12.44
N GLY A 149 10.65 -6.41 13.53
CA GLY A 149 11.09 -7.74 13.94
C GLY A 149 11.89 -8.40 12.81
N ASP A 150 11.45 -9.57 12.36
CA ASP A 150 12.09 -10.34 11.28
C ASP A 150 11.48 -10.05 9.90
N GLN A 151 10.50 -9.14 9.80
CA GLN A 151 9.82 -8.80 8.55
C GLN A 151 10.40 -7.54 7.92
N GLU A 152 10.46 -7.51 6.58
CA GLU A 152 10.92 -6.36 5.80
C GLU A 152 9.80 -5.85 4.89
N PHE A 153 9.61 -4.53 4.86
CA PHE A 153 8.64 -3.85 4.03
C PHE A 153 9.33 -2.84 3.11
N LEU A 154 9.05 -2.97 1.82
CA LEU A 154 9.71 -2.19 0.77
C LEU A 154 8.77 -1.16 0.14
N LEU A 155 7.45 -1.43 0.17
CA LEU A 155 6.46 -0.56 -0.45
C LEU A 155 6.32 0.71 0.37
N SER A 156 6.88 1.81 -0.14
CA SER A 156 6.91 3.08 0.56
C SER A 156 6.79 4.29 -0.35
N ARG A 157 6.43 5.43 0.25
CA ARG A 157 6.38 6.73 -0.41
C ARG A 157 6.72 7.86 0.56
N TYR A 158 7.25 8.96 0.03
CA TYR A 158 7.35 10.21 0.78
C TYR A 158 5.98 10.87 0.90
N LYS A 159 5.66 11.39 2.09
CA LYS A 159 4.42 12.14 2.31
C LYS A 159 4.52 13.52 1.67
N ASP A 160 3.64 13.82 0.71
CA ASP A 160 3.52 15.13 0.06
C ASP A 160 4.85 15.70 -0.51
N GLY A 161 5.76 14.81 -0.94
CA GLY A 161 7.09 15.19 -1.42
C GLY A 161 8.07 15.67 -0.33
N SER A 162 7.68 15.65 0.95
CA SER A 162 8.56 15.93 2.08
C SER A 162 9.48 14.74 2.36
N THR A 163 10.78 15.00 2.51
CA THR A 163 11.76 13.98 2.91
C THR A 163 11.69 13.63 4.40
N LYS A 164 10.90 14.34 5.20
CA LYS A 164 10.81 14.11 6.66
C LYS A 164 9.96 12.93 7.06
N THR A 165 9.14 12.44 6.14
CA THR A 165 8.15 11.42 6.43
C THR A 165 8.13 10.39 5.31
N LEU A 166 8.32 9.12 5.69
CA LEU A 166 8.08 7.97 4.82
C LEU A 166 6.85 7.23 5.30
N ILE A 167 6.01 6.82 4.36
CA ILE A 167 4.82 6.00 4.60
C ILE A 167 5.09 4.64 3.97
N PHE A 168 5.07 3.58 4.76
CA PHE A 168 5.14 2.20 4.30
C PHE A 168 3.74 1.61 4.24
N SER A 169 3.41 0.92 3.15
CA SER A 169 2.10 0.27 2.97
C SER A 169 2.24 -1.24 3.15
N LEU A 170 1.43 -1.81 4.03
CA LEU A 170 1.41 -3.22 4.37
C LEU A 170 0.08 -3.85 3.93
N THR A 171 0.16 -5.06 3.38
CA THR A 171 -0.98 -5.93 3.14
C THR A 171 -1.58 -6.46 4.45
N ALA A 172 -2.77 -7.06 4.38
CA ALA A 172 -3.42 -7.67 5.54
C ALA A 172 -2.56 -8.78 6.18
N ASP A 173 -1.92 -9.61 5.35
CA ASP A 173 -1.12 -10.73 5.82
C ASP A 173 0.21 -10.26 6.41
N GLU A 174 0.88 -9.30 5.76
CA GLU A 174 2.09 -8.64 6.28
C GLU A 174 1.84 -7.97 7.63
N PHE A 175 0.73 -7.24 7.74
CA PHE A 175 0.34 -6.62 9.00
C PHE A 175 -0.01 -7.65 10.07
N ALA A 176 -0.62 -8.77 9.71
CA ALA A 176 -0.93 -9.85 10.65
C ALA A 176 0.33 -10.61 11.13
N ALA A 177 1.37 -10.68 10.28
CA ALA A 177 2.60 -11.41 10.55
C ALA A 177 3.54 -10.71 11.56
N ILE A 178 3.50 -9.38 11.66
CA ILE A 178 4.27 -8.63 12.65
C ILE A 178 3.60 -8.67 14.02
N ALA A 179 4.36 -8.64 15.11
CA ALA A 179 3.83 -8.61 16.47
C ALA A 179 3.79 -7.18 17.03
N ASP A 180 2.89 -6.93 17.98
CA ASP A 180 2.97 -5.73 18.81
C ASP A 180 4.22 -5.82 19.69
N GLY A 181 4.99 -4.75 19.80
CA GLY A 181 6.28 -4.72 20.50
C GLY A 181 7.51 -5.00 19.63
N ASP A 182 7.35 -5.45 18.39
CA ASP A 182 8.49 -5.76 17.50
C ASP A 182 9.35 -4.52 17.23
N PRO A 183 10.69 -4.62 17.24
CA PRO A 183 11.56 -3.48 17.00
C PRO A 183 11.38 -2.92 15.58
N VAL A 184 11.18 -1.62 15.45
CA VAL A 184 11.00 -0.92 14.18
C VAL A 184 12.28 -0.19 13.79
N THR A 185 12.84 -0.54 12.64
CA THR A 185 14.06 0.05 12.09
C THR A 185 13.86 0.45 10.63
N LEU A 186 14.40 1.59 10.21
CA LEU A 186 14.49 1.96 8.80
C LEU A 186 15.95 1.90 8.35
N LEU A 187 16.19 1.31 7.19
CA LEU A 187 17.51 1.19 6.55
C LEU A 187 17.41 1.41 5.05
N TYR A 188 18.55 1.67 4.40
CA TYR A 188 18.64 1.84 2.94
C TYR A 188 19.56 0.76 2.36
N GLY A 189 18.97 -0.19 1.65
CA GLY A 189 19.67 -1.31 1.01
C GLY A 189 20.28 -2.33 1.99
N PRO A 190 20.73 -3.50 1.48
CA PRO A 190 21.15 -4.64 2.31
C PRO A 190 22.58 -4.53 2.88
N TYR A 191 23.23 -3.37 2.80
CA TYR A 191 24.64 -3.24 3.14
C TYR A 191 24.86 -3.06 4.65
N ALA A 192 25.68 -3.93 5.24
CA ALA A 192 26.20 -3.76 6.59
C ALA A 192 26.95 -2.42 6.71
N GLY A 193 26.51 -1.57 7.64
CA GLY A 193 27.05 -0.21 7.84
C GLY A 193 26.22 0.94 7.24
N SER A 194 25.06 0.63 6.63
CA SER A 194 24.11 1.67 6.23
C SER A 194 23.56 2.43 7.45
N GLN A 195 23.27 3.72 7.27
CA GLN A 195 22.65 4.55 8.30
C GLN A 195 21.27 3.98 8.65
N GLN A 196 21.04 3.72 9.94
CA GLN A 196 19.79 3.16 10.45
C GLN A 196 19.05 4.21 11.29
N TRP A 197 17.73 4.20 11.20
CA TRP A 197 16.85 4.93 12.11
C TRP A 197 16.11 3.93 12.98
N LEU A 198 16.26 4.06 14.29
CA LEU A 198 15.60 3.23 15.29
C LEU A 198 14.38 3.99 15.81
N PHE A 199 13.20 3.39 15.67
CA PHE A 199 11.94 3.99 16.14
C PHE A 199 11.44 3.37 17.44
N GLY A 200 12.12 2.35 17.94
CA GLY A 200 11.71 1.61 19.13
C GLY A 200 10.70 0.51 18.80
N PRO A 201 10.03 -0.06 19.82
CA PRO A 201 9.07 -1.13 19.62
C PRO A 201 7.83 -0.63 18.86
N LEU A 202 7.32 -1.46 17.95
CA LEU A 202 6.10 -1.23 17.24
C LEU A 202 4.98 -1.16 18.26
N ASN A 203 4.21 -0.09 18.18
CA ASN A 203 2.92 -0.03 18.84
C ASN A 203 1.86 -0.05 17.76
N LYS A 204 1.26 -1.22 17.53
CA LYS A 204 0.17 -1.41 16.57
C LYS A 204 -1.03 -0.52 16.87
N ARG A 205 -1.15 -0.02 18.10
CA ARG A 205 -2.20 0.92 18.49
C ARG A 205 -1.98 2.31 17.90
N ASN A 206 -0.73 2.67 17.59
CA ASN A 206 -0.38 3.97 17.01
C ASN A 206 -0.38 3.96 15.47
N LEU A 207 -0.57 2.80 14.84
CA LEU A 207 -0.61 2.72 13.39
C LEU A 207 -1.89 3.35 12.87
N ARG A 208 -1.70 4.43 12.10
CA ARG A 208 -2.75 5.10 11.34
C ARG A 208 -2.98 4.30 10.08
N TYR A 209 -4.12 3.63 10.03
CA TYR A 209 -4.68 3.24 8.76
C TYR A 209 -4.98 4.55 8.03
N GLY A 210 -4.41 4.78 6.85
CA GLY A 210 -4.70 5.94 5.99
C GLY A 210 -6.12 5.89 5.42
N GLU A 211 -7.09 5.55 6.26
CA GLU A 211 -8.38 5.01 5.85
C GLU A 211 -9.43 6.10 5.69
N GLN A 212 -10.03 6.10 4.51
CA GLN A 212 -11.41 6.49 4.35
C GLN A 212 -12.27 5.39 5.01
N LEU A 213 -12.68 5.62 6.27
CA LEU A 213 -13.39 4.65 7.11
C LEU A 213 -14.74 4.23 6.53
N LEU A 214 -15.44 5.15 5.85
CA LEU A 214 -16.69 4.88 5.16
C LEU A 214 -16.51 3.87 4.01
N PRO A 215 -15.57 4.06 3.06
CA PRO A 215 -15.20 3.03 2.08
C PRO A 215 -14.81 1.69 2.69
N THR A 216 -14.08 1.65 3.81
CA THR A 216 -13.77 0.39 4.50
C THR A 216 -15.03 -0.29 5.04
N GLN A 217 -15.96 0.48 5.62
CA GLN A 217 -17.25 -0.03 6.07
C GLN A 217 -18.08 -0.60 4.91
N GLN A 218 -18.04 0.05 3.74
CA GLN A 218 -18.69 -0.44 2.51
C GLN A 218 -18.04 -1.74 2.02
N ALA A 219 -16.71 -1.81 1.99
CA ALA A 219 -15.98 -3.01 1.61
C ALA A 219 -16.26 -4.19 2.57
N ALA A 220 -16.41 -3.91 3.87
CA ALA A 220 -16.82 -4.92 4.86
C ALA A 220 -18.19 -5.51 4.51
N ARG A 221 -19.16 -4.65 4.20
CA ARG A 221 -20.51 -5.05 3.79
C ARG A 221 -20.49 -5.91 2.52
N ASP A 222 -19.77 -5.47 1.50
CA ASP A 222 -19.74 -6.17 0.21
C ASP A 222 -19.03 -7.52 0.32
N LEU A 223 -17.94 -7.60 1.08
CA LEU A 223 -17.26 -8.86 1.36
C LEU A 223 -18.17 -9.83 2.14
N LEU A 224 -18.91 -9.36 3.15
CA LEU A 224 -19.86 -10.21 3.87
C LEU A 224 -20.95 -10.76 2.94
N ALA A 225 -21.39 -9.98 1.94
CA ALA A 225 -22.35 -10.43 0.96
C ALA A 225 -21.80 -11.57 0.08
N THR A 226 -20.48 -11.64 -0.14
CA THR A 226 -19.85 -12.76 -0.86
C THR A 226 -19.82 -14.08 -0.06
N LEU A 227 -19.94 -14.01 1.27
CA LEU A 227 -20.03 -15.19 2.14
C LEU A 227 -21.45 -15.75 2.20
N ARG A 228 -22.47 -14.92 1.92
CA ARG A 228 -23.88 -15.30 1.92
C ARG A 228 -24.20 -16.57 1.10
N PRO A 229 -23.72 -16.77 -0.15
CA PRO A 229 -24.01 -17.99 -0.90
C PRO A 229 -23.23 -19.23 -0.40
N GLN A 230 -22.29 -19.08 0.53
CA GLN A 230 -21.39 -20.16 0.98
C GLN A 230 -21.89 -20.86 2.26
N VAL A 231 -22.95 -20.35 2.90
CA VAL A 231 -23.50 -20.93 4.12
C VAL A 231 -24.40 -22.12 3.81
N ALA A 232 -24.31 -23.20 4.59
CA ALA A 232 -25.05 -24.43 4.33
C ALA A 232 -26.45 -24.47 4.95
N THR A 233 -26.73 -23.62 5.95
CA THR A 233 -27.99 -23.68 6.70
C THR A 233 -28.79 -22.38 6.63
N ALA A 234 -30.12 -22.49 6.70
CA ALA A 234 -31.02 -21.33 6.74
C ALA A 234 -30.77 -20.44 7.97
N GLN A 235 -30.31 -21.03 9.09
CA GLN A 235 -29.97 -20.28 10.30
C GLN A 235 -28.76 -19.38 10.05
N GLU A 236 -27.68 -19.91 9.48
CA GLU A 236 -26.50 -19.12 9.14
C GLU A 236 -26.83 -18.04 8.12
N GLN A 237 -27.65 -18.37 7.12
CA GLN A 237 -28.13 -17.41 6.13
C GLN A 237 -28.87 -16.25 6.79
N ASN A 238 -29.78 -16.53 7.72
CA ASN A 238 -30.50 -15.48 8.46
C ASN A 238 -29.57 -14.62 9.34
N GLN A 239 -28.51 -15.20 9.90
CA GLN A 239 -27.50 -14.46 10.68
C GLN A 239 -26.68 -13.53 9.79
N ILE A 240 -26.25 -14.01 8.61
CA ILE A 240 -25.54 -13.18 7.61
C ILE A 240 -26.46 -12.08 7.07
N ASP A 241 -27.72 -12.39 6.75
CA ASP A 241 -28.68 -11.40 6.24
C ASP A 241 -28.99 -10.33 7.30
N SER A 242 -29.11 -10.73 8.57
CA SER A 242 -29.26 -9.80 9.68
C SER A 242 -28.03 -8.89 9.84
N ALA A 243 -26.82 -9.45 9.72
CA ALA A 243 -25.58 -8.69 9.79
C ALA A 243 -25.43 -7.71 8.61
N LEU A 244 -25.76 -8.13 7.38
CA LEU A 244 -25.79 -7.27 6.20
C LEU A 244 -26.76 -6.10 6.36
N GLY A 245 -28.00 -6.36 6.78
CA GLY A 245 -28.98 -5.29 7.01
C GLY A 245 -28.57 -4.29 8.10
N ARG A 246 -27.75 -4.73 9.07
CA ARG A 246 -27.16 -3.84 10.09
C ARG A 246 -26.00 -3.02 9.54
N LEU A 247 -25.12 -3.63 8.74
CA LEU A 247 -24.06 -2.89 8.04
C LEU A 247 -24.66 -1.83 7.10
N ASP A 248 -25.74 -2.15 6.38
CA ASP A 248 -26.46 -1.18 5.55
C ASP A 248 -26.98 0.00 6.40
N ARG A 249 -27.43 -0.22 7.63
CA ARG A 249 -27.82 0.86 8.55
C ARG A 249 -26.63 1.69 9.04
N THR A 250 -25.45 1.11 9.20
CA THR A 250 -24.22 1.88 9.50
C THR A 250 -23.78 2.76 8.34
N LEU A 251 -24.21 2.44 7.11
CA LEU A 251 -23.89 3.16 5.88
C LEU A 251 -25.02 4.13 5.45
N ALA A 252 -26.07 4.26 6.27
CA ALA A 252 -27.24 5.06 5.94
C ALA A 252 -26.88 6.53 5.63
N ARG A 253 -27.61 7.12 4.68
CA ARG A 253 -27.46 8.54 4.34
C ARG A 253 -27.71 9.40 5.58
N GLY A 254 -26.73 10.23 5.97
CA GLY A 254 -26.78 11.04 7.19
C GLY A 254 -26.15 10.40 8.43
N ALA A 255 -25.60 9.18 8.32
CA ALA A 255 -24.76 8.60 9.37
C ALA A 255 -23.33 9.15 9.35
N TRP A 256 -22.87 9.60 8.18
CA TRP A 256 -21.52 10.09 7.93
C TRP A 256 -21.54 11.53 7.44
N ARG A 257 -20.63 12.34 7.97
CA ARG A 257 -20.39 13.71 7.53
C ARG A 257 -19.46 13.73 6.32
N ASP A 258 -18.43 12.89 6.37
CA ASP A 258 -17.46 12.68 5.30
C ASP A 258 -16.90 11.25 5.34
N ALA A 259 -15.80 11.01 4.63
CA ALA A 259 -15.20 9.69 4.48
C ALA A 259 -14.66 9.08 5.79
N SER A 260 -14.44 9.88 6.83
CA SER A 260 -13.83 9.41 8.09
C SER A 260 -14.55 9.91 9.36
N HIS A 261 -15.58 10.74 9.24
CA HIS A 261 -16.33 11.25 10.38
C HIS A 261 -17.80 10.83 10.37
N LEU A 262 -18.27 10.37 11.53
CA LEU A 262 -19.68 10.15 11.79
C LEU A 262 -20.40 11.47 12.06
N GLU A 263 -21.66 11.53 11.67
CA GLU A 263 -22.56 12.58 12.13
C GLU A 263 -22.84 12.37 13.63
N PRO A 264 -22.60 13.37 14.50
CA PRO A 264 -22.66 13.18 15.96
C PRO A 264 -23.98 12.59 16.47
N ASN A 265 -25.11 13.01 15.89
CA ASN A 265 -26.44 12.53 16.28
C ASN A 265 -26.71 11.08 15.85
N SER A 266 -25.98 10.59 14.85
CA SER A 266 -26.14 9.23 14.30
C SER A 266 -25.08 8.26 14.84
N ALA A 267 -23.98 8.76 15.40
CA ALA A 267 -22.83 7.96 15.76
C ALA A 267 -23.15 6.84 16.78
N ASP A 268 -23.97 7.16 17.78
CA ASP A 268 -24.37 6.17 18.78
C ASP A 268 -25.18 5.01 18.19
N GLN A 269 -25.99 5.29 17.17
CA GLN A 269 -26.71 4.28 16.42
C GLN A 269 -25.75 3.43 15.58
N VAL A 270 -24.76 4.06 14.92
CA VAL A 270 -23.74 3.34 14.13
C VAL A 270 -22.97 2.35 15.01
N PHE A 271 -22.49 2.77 16.18
CA PHE A 271 -21.82 1.86 17.12
C PHE A 271 -22.75 0.73 17.61
N ALA A 272 -24.02 1.03 17.89
CA ALA A 272 -24.99 0.02 18.33
C ALA A 272 -25.30 -1.01 17.24
N GLU A 273 -25.48 -0.59 15.99
CA GLU A 273 -25.70 -1.51 14.87
C GLU A 273 -24.46 -2.35 14.59
N ALA A 274 -23.27 -1.75 14.61
CA ALA A 274 -22.03 -2.49 14.41
C ALA A 274 -21.75 -3.48 15.56
N GLN A 275 -22.09 -3.16 16.80
CA GLN A 275 -22.04 -4.11 17.92
C GLN A 275 -22.95 -5.32 17.70
N GLN A 276 -24.12 -5.10 17.10
CA GLN A 276 -25.05 -6.18 16.76
C GLN A 276 -24.52 -7.03 15.59
N VAL A 277 -23.85 -6.43 14.59
CA VAL A 277 -23.11 -7.18 13.55
C VAL A 277 -22.08 -8.10 14.20
N VAL A 278 -21.23 -7.56 15.09
CA VAL A 278 -20.20 -8.33 15.80
C VAL A 278 -20.83 -9.45 16.63
N THR A 279 -21.91 -9.18 17.35
CA THR A 279 -22.65 -10.20 18.13
C THR A 279 -23.12 -11.35 17.24
N SER A 280 -23.74 -11.04 16.09
CA SER A 280 -24.22 -12.07 15.16
C SER A 280 -23.09 -12.93 14.60
N LEU A 281 -21.99 -12.31 14.15
CA LEU A 281 -20.85 -13.03 13.57
C LEU A 281 -20.04 -13.79 14.63
N GLN A 282 -19.97 -13.27 15.86
CA GLN A 282 -19.33 -13.99 16.97
C GLN A 282 -20.14 -15.22 17.38
N GLY A 283 -21.47 -15.17 17.27
CA GLY A 283 -22.31 -16.37 17.42
C GLY A 283 -22.02 -17.46 16.39
N LEU A 284 -21.73 -17.07 15.13
CA LEU A 284 -21.27 -18.02 14.10
C LEU A 284 -19.87 -18.56 14.42
N LEU A 285 -18.95 -17.70 14.86
CA LEU A 285 -17.59 -18.07 15.25
C LEU A 285 -17.56 -19.10 16.38
N GLN A 286 -18.52 -19.03 17.32
CA GLN A 286 -18.66 -19.94 18.45
C GLN A 286 -19.46 -21.20 18.13
N SER A 287 -20.09 -21.28 16.94
CA SER A 287 -20.85 -22.44 16.52
C SER A 287 -19.93 -23.54 16.00
N ASN A 288 -19.98 -24.73 16.61
CA ASN A 288 -19.20 -25.90 16.16
C ASN A 288 -19.64 -26.44 14.79
N ASN A 289 -20.80 -26.01 14.29
CA ASN A 289 -21.37 -26.46 13.02
C ASN A 289 -21.42 -25.34 11.97
N SER A 290 -20.64 -24.26 12.14
CA SER A 290 -20.62 -23.23 11.12
C SER A 290 -19.94 -23.72 9.84
N SER A 291 -20.58 -23.45 8.72
CA SER A 291 -20.06 -23.70 7.38
C SER A 291 -18.94 -22.74 7.00
N ILE A 292 -18.84 -21.59 7.69
CA ILE A 292 -17.76 -20.61 7.48
C ILE A 292 -16.62 -20.94 8.44
N PRO A 293 -15.37 -21.10 7.96
CA PRO A 293 -14.24 -21.38 8.83
C PRO A 293 -14.04 -20.31 9.91
N ALA A 294 -13.84 -20.74 11.16
CA ALA A 294 -13.62 -19.84 12.29
C ALA A 294 -12.50 -18.80 12.07
N PRO A 295 -11.35 -19.12 11.45
CA PRO A 295 -10.34 -18.11 11.14
C PRO A 295 -10.84 -17.01 10.18
N VAL A 296 -11.70 -17.35 9.22
CA VAL A 296 -12.29 -16.39 8.27
C VAL A 296 -13.21 -15.41 9.00
N LEU A 297 -14.10 -15.91 9.85
CA LEU A 297 -15.00 -15.06 10.65
C LEU A 297 -14.23 -14.17 11.62
N ARG A 298 -13.23 -14.73 12.32
CA ARG A 298 -12.39 -13.98 13.27
C ARG A 298 -11.65 -12.84 12.57
N ASN A 299 -11.01 -13.13 11.43
CA ASN A 299 -10.30 -12.14 10.64
C ASN A 299 -11.27 -11.07 10.10
N PHE A 300 -12.43 -11.46 9.58
CA PHE A 300 -13.45 -10.53 9.10
C PHE A 300 -13.90 -9.57 10.23
N ILE A 301 -14.31 -10.11 11.38
CA ILE A 301 -14.78 -9.29 12.51
C ILE A 301 -13.69 -8.30 12.94
N ARG A 302 -12.46 -8.78 13.14
CA ARG A 302 -11.34 -7.97 13.64
C ARG A 302 -10.92 -6.89 12.64
N THR A 303 -10.67 -7.28 11.39
CA THR A 303 -10.01 -6.42 10.38
C THR A 303 -10.96 -5.54 9.58
N ARG A 304 -12.27 -5.79 9.65
CA ARG A 304 -13.26 -5.04 8.87
C ARG A 304 -14.21 -4.26 9.77
N VAL A 305 -14.86 -4.92 10.73
CA VAL A 305 -15.90 -4.27 11.55
C VAL A 305 -15.28 -3.56 12.76
N VAL A 306 -14.52 -4.30 13.57
CA VAL A 306 -13.87 -3.77 14.78
C VAL A 306 -12.83 -2.71 14.42
N HIS A 307 -12.15 -2.90 13.28
CA HIS A 307 -11.17 -1.97 12.75
C HIS A 307 -11.73 -0.56 12.50
N VAL A 308 -12.84 -0.45 11.75
CA VAL A 308 -13.48 0.85 11.44
C VAL A 308 -13.88 1.58 12.71
N LEU A 309 -14.45 0.86 13.68
CA LEU A 309 -14.92 1.44 14.95
C LEU A 309 -13.77 1.94 15.82
N ARG A 310 -12.63 1.23 15.81
CA ARG A 310 -11.39 1.69 16.44
C ARG A 310 -10.88 2.96 15.77
N GLY A 311 -10.84 2.99 14.44
CA GLY A 311 -10.42 4.16 13.66
C GLY A 311 -11.24 5.40 13.97
N LEU A 312 -12.56 5.27 14.03
CA LEU A 312 -13.48 6.35 14.43
C LEU A 312 -13.17 6.91 15.82
N ALA A 313 -12.91 6.02 16.79
CA ALA A 313 -12.59 6.43 18.16
C ALA A 313 -11.21 7.12 18.24
N ALA A 314 -10.20 6.55 17.60
CA ALA A 314 -8.85 7.11 17.56
C ALA A 314 -8.82 8.49 16.89
N GLN A 315 -9.50 8.64 15.75
CA GLN A 315 -9.60 9.91 15.05
C GLN A 315 -10.26 10.99 15.90
N SER A 316 -11.37 10.66 16.58
CA SER A 316 -12.01 11.62 17.49
C SER A 316 -11.11 12.03 18.66
N ILE A 317 -10.25 11.12 19.16
CA ILE A 317 -9.26 11.44 20.20
C ILE A 317 -8.17 12.36 19.67
N ASP A 318 -7.70 12.15 18.44
CA ASP A 318 -6.65 12.95 17.81
C ASP A 318 -7.11 14.37 17.50
N GLU A 319 -8.39 14.56 17.17
CA GLU A 319 -8.99 15.86 16.89
C GLU A 319 -9.34 16.66 18.14
N ALA A 320 -9.44 16.00 19.29
CA ALA A 320 -9.78 16.65 20.55
C ALA A 320 -8.62 17.50 21.10
N ALA A 321 -8.95 18.63 21.72
CA ALA A 321 -7.97 19.56 22.29
C ALA A 321 -7.13 18.89 23.40
N ALA A 322 -5.80 19.03 23.29
CA ALA A 322 -4.84 18.44 24.24
C ALA A 322 -5.02 18.98 25.67
N GLY A 323 -4.71 18.13 26.67
CA GLY A 323 -4.69 18.52 28.09
C GLY A 323 -6.01 18.38 28.85
N GLN A 324 -7.09 17.95 28.20
CA GLN A 324 -8.38 17.72 28.85
C GLN A 324 -8.41 16.37 29.59
N PRO A 325 -8.95 16.30 30.83
CA PRO A 325 -9.04 15.05 31.60
C PRO A 325 -9.80 13.92 30.88
N GLY A 326 -10.80 14.28 30.07
CA GLY A 326 -11.57 13.31 29.28
C GLY A 326 -10.76 12.58 28.21
N LEU A 327 -9.65 13.17 27.75
CA LEU A 327 -8.80 12.59 26.71
C LEU A 327 -7.95 11.41 27.23
N ALA A 328 -7.50 11.49 28.49
CA ALA A 328 -6.81 10.37 29.14
C ALA A 328 -7.76 9.18 29.33
N GLN A 329 -9.01 9.44 29.73
CA GLN A 329 -10.02 8.40 29.84
C GLN A 329 -10.35 7.79 28.47
N ALA A 330 -10.44 8.62 27.43
CA ALA A 330 -10.75 8.18 26.07
C ALA A 330 -9.65 7.24 25.53
N ARG A 331 -8.37 7.60 25.75
CA ARG A 331 -7.22 6.74 25.42
C ARG A 331 -7.24 5.44 26.20
N ALA A 332 -7.48 5.47 27.51
CA ALA A 332 -7.60 4.25 28.32
C ALA A 332 -8.80 3.37 27.91
N ALA A 333 -9.88 3.95 27.38
CA ALA A 333 -10.97 3.20 26.78
C ALA A 333 -10.56 2.59 25.43
N LEU A 334 -9.85 3.33 24.57
CA LEU A 334 -9.29 2.80 23.32
C LEU A 334 -8.36 1.61 23.58
N ASP A 335 -7.43 1.72 24.54
CA ASP A 335 -6.50 0.66 24.93
C ASP A 335 -7.22 -0.61 25.42
N ARG A 336 -8.28 -0.46 26.22
CA ARG A 336 -9.10 -1.61 26.65
C ARG A 336 -9.85 -2.24 25.47
N GLY A 337 -10.23 -1.44 24.48
CA GLY A 337 -10.83 -1.96 23.26
C GLY A 337 -9.83 -2.77 22.44
N ASP A 338 -8.60 -2.27 22.30
CA ASP A 338 -7.51 -2.96 21.60
C ASP A 338 -7.18 -4.29 22.28
N ASP A 339 -7.05 -4.29 23.61
CA ASP A 339 -6.81 -5.51 24.40
C ASP A 339 -7.95 -6.53 24.26
N ALA A 340 -9.20 -6.09 24.34
CA ALA A 340 -10.36 -6.95 24.12
C ALA A 340 -10.38 -7.55 22.70
N ALA A 341 -10.00 -6.77 21.67
CA ALA A 341 -9.96 -7.24 20.29
C ALA A 341 -8.87 -8.30 20.04
N LEU A 342 -7.72 -8.19 20.73
CA LEU A 342 -6.65 -9.18 20.67
C LEU A 342 -7.08 -10.54 21.26
N HIS A 343 -7.92 -10.51 22.30
CA HIS A 343 -8.45 -11.69 22.97
C HIS A 343 -9.80 -12.18 22.41
N ASP A 344 -10.17 -11.73 21.20
CA ASP A 344 -11.44 -12.08 20.51
C ASP A 344 -12.72 -11.72 21.29
N GLN A 345 -12.60 -10.80 22.25
CA GLN A 345 -13.73 -10.22 22.98
C GLN A 345 -14.32 -9.05 22.18
N PHE A 346 -14.72 -9.31 20.94
CA PHE A 346 -15.05 -8.27 19.97
C PHE A 346 -16.23 -7.39 20.39
N VAL A 347 -17.27 -7.96 21.02
CA VAL A 347 -18.39 -7.17 21.54
C VAL A 347 -17.93 -6.16 22.61
N SER A 348 -17.03 -6.59 23.51
CA SER A 348 -16.43 -5.70 24.52
C SER A 348 -15.54 -4.65 23.87
N ALA A 349 -14.77 -5.02 22.84
CA ALA A 349 -13.94 -4.08 22.08
C ALA A 349 -14.78 -2.94 21.48
N VAL A 350 -15.89 -3.26 20.83
CA VAL A 350 -16.83 -2.25 20.28
C VAL A 350 -17.36 -1.33 21.36
N GLN A 351 -17.74 -1.88 22.52
CA GLN A 351 -18.24 -1.07 23.64
C GLN A 351 -17.16 -0.11 24.16
N HIS A 352 -15.90 -0.56 24.24
CA HIS A 352 -14.77 0.26 24.64
C HIS A 352 -14.47 1.37 23.63
N TYR A 353 -14.48 1.09 22.32
CA TYR A 353 -14.31 2.12 21.29
C TYR A 353 -15.44 3.14 21.28
N ARG A 354 -16.69 2.70 21.47
CA ARG A 354 -17.84 3.62 21.62
C ARG A 354 -17.64 4.55 22.82
N ASN A 355 -17.16 4.02 23.94
CA ASN A 355 -16.87 4.83 25.13
C ASN A 355 -15.73 5.82 24.89
N ALA A 356 -14.67 5.38 24.21
CA ALA A 356 -13.55 6.23 23.83
C ALA A 356 -14.00 7.40 22.94
N TRP A 357 -14.77 7.09 21.89
CA TRP A 357 -15.37 8.08 20.99
C TRP A 357 -16.24 9.10 21.75
N ARG A 358 -17.16 8.63 22.60
CA ARG A 358 -18.04 9.51 23.41
C ARG A 358 -17.26 10.45 24.33
N GLN A 359 -16.17 9.96 24.93
CA GLN A 359 -15.34 10.77 25.82
C GLN A 359 -14.55 11.82 25.05
N ALA A 360 -14.05 11.49 23.86
CA ALA A 360 -13.39 12.43 22.97
C ALA A 360 -14.34 13.53 22.47
N GLN A 361 -15.57 13.17 22.10
CA GLN A 361 -16.57 14.15 21.64
C GLN A 361 -17.00 15.13 22.73
N ARG A 362 -17.01 14.72 24.00
CA ARG A 362 -17.34 15.61 25.14
C ARG A 362 -16.31 16.70 25.41
N VAL A 363 -15.08 16.51 24.92
CA VAL A 363 -13.98 17.47 25.10
C VAL A 363 -13.71 18.26 23.82
N ASN A 364 -14.45 17.99 22.74
CA ASN A 364 -14.45 18.79 21.52
C ASN A 364 -15.51 19.90 21.64
N PRO A 365 -15.13 21.19 21.53
CA PRO A 365 -16.05 22.32 21.69
C PRO A 365 -17.09 22.45 20.57
#